data_AF-A0A7W5GRA9-F1
#
_entry.id   AF-A0A7W5GRA9-F1
#
_cell.length_a   1.000
_cell.length_b   1.000
_cell.length_c   1.000
_cell.angle_alpha   90.00
_cell.angle_beta   90.00
_cell.angle_gamma   90.00
#
_symmetry.space_group_name_H-M   'P 1'
#
loop_
_entity.id
_entity.type
_entity.pdbx_description
1 polymer ?
#
loop_
_entity_poly.entity_id
_entity_poly.type
_entity_poly.pdbx_seq_one_letter_code
_entity_poly.pdbx_strand_id
1 'polypeptide(L)'
;MSDTTSQLAQVNQKILAQGEQLPAVKLKDGTTVQTGTVATMLHNVARYNNGERGEVEKELELSVPTLIKVGLFDLFPAEDWIAGANPGRRFVGLAAEKLLASRGEA
;
A
#
# COMPACT_ATOMS: atom_id res chain seq x y z
N MET A 1 -3.48 -17.01 3.87
CA MET A 1 -3.30 -15.63 4.39
C MET A 1 -1.87 -15.31 4.84
N SER A 2 -0.95 -16.29 4.90
CA SER A 2 0.43 -16.09 5.38
C SER A 2 1.39 -15.45 4.36
N ASP A 3 1.13 -15.59 3.05
CA ASP A 3 2.07 -15.14 2.00
C ASP A 3 2.10 -13.62 1.81
N THR A 4 0.95 -12.95 1.80
CA THR A 4 0.87 -11.51 1.51
C THR A 4 1.63 -10.64 2.52
N THR A 5 1.59 -11.02 3.81
CA THR A 5 2.31 -10.31 4.87
C THR A 5 3.83 -10.46 4.70
N SER A 6 4.30 -11.64 4.30
CA SER A 6 5.72 -11.91 4.05
C SER A 6 6.23 -11.12 2.84
N GLN A 7 5.44 -11.07 1.76
CA GLN A 7 5.76 -10.29 0.56
C GLN A 7 5.80 -8.79 0.86
N LEU A 8 4.83 -8.27 1.60
CA LEU A 8 4.81 -6.85 1.97
C LEU A 8 6.00 -6.46 2.87
N ALA A 9 6.42 -7.37 3.75
CA ALA A 9 7.62 -7.15 4.56
C ALA A 9 8.89 -7.03 3.70
N GLN A 10 9.04 -7.85 2.65
CA GLN A 10 10.15 -7.74 1.70
C GLN A 10 10.10 -6.42 0.92
N VAL A 11 8.91 -5.96 0.53
CA VAL A 11 8.74 -4.66 -0.14
C VAL A 11 9.16 -3.52 0.79
N ASN A 12 8.76 -3.57 2.07
CA ASN A 12 9.09 -2.53 3.05
C ASN A 12 10.59 -2.46 3.41
N GLN A 13 11.37 -3.49 3.14
CA GLN A 13 12.83 -3.46 3.33
C GLN A 13 13.54 -2.49 2.39
N LYS A 14 12.92 -2.09 1.27
CA LYS A 14 13.55 -1.22 0.26
C LYS A 14 13.84 0.20 0.75
N ILE A 15 13.15 0.65 1.80
CA ILE A 15 13.37 1.98 2.39
C ILE A 15 14.35 1.95 3.57
N LEU A 16 14.82 0.77 3.97
CA LEU A 16 15.67 0.59 5.14
C LEU A 16 17.14 0.49 4.76
N ALA A 17 18.01 0.86 5.71
CA ALA A 17 19.42 0.54 5.62
C ALA A 17 19.62 -0.98 5.73
N GLN A 18 20.71 -1.48 5.13
CA GLN A 18 21.00 -2.91 5.08
C GLN A 18 21.11 -3.49 6.51
N GLY A 19 20.21 -4.44 6.85
CA GLY A 19 20.17 -5.10 8.17
C GLY A 19 19.11 -4.57 9.14
N GLU A 20 18.38 -3.51 8.81
CA GLU A 20 17.26 -3.04 9.63
C GLU A 20 15.97 -3.82 9.34
N GLN A 21 15.14 -4.01 10.36
CA GLN A 21 13.79 -4.57 10.21
C GLN A 21 12.77 -3.64 10.83
N LEU A 22 11.71 -3.37 10.07
CA LEU A 22 10.55 -2.66 10.56
C LEU A 22 9.76 -3.57 11.51
N PRO A 23 9.34 -3.08 12.69
CA PRO A 23 8.52 -3.88 13.60
C PRO A 23 7.15 -4.18 12.96
N ALA A 24 6.57 -5.30 13.35
CA ALA A 24 5.17 -5.59 13.06
C ALA A 24 4.30 -5.13 14.24
N VAL A 25 3.17 -4.49 13.96
CA VAL A 25 2.24 -4.00 15.00
C VAL A 25 0.95 -4.81 14.97
N LYS A 26 0.40 -5.10 16.15
CA LYS A 26 -0.88 -5.79 16.31
C LYS A 26 -2.00 -4.75 16.47
N LEU A 27 -2.95 -4.76 15.55
CA LEU A 27 -4.11 -3.88 15.58
C LEU A 27 -5.15 -4.38 16.60
N LYS A 28 -6.12 -3.51 16.95
CA LYS A 28 -7.19 -3.80 17.91
C LYS A 28 -8.06 -5.00 17.51
N ASP A 29 -8.18 -5.27 16.21
CA ASP A 29 -8.88 -6.42 15.63
C ASP A 29 -8.10 -7.75 15.77
N GLY A 30 -6.93 -7.71 16.41
CA GLY A 30 -6.06 -8.87 16.64
C GLY A 30 -5.11 -9.19 15.49
N THR A 31 -5.19 -8.46 14.38
CA THR A 31 -4.37 -8.72 13.21
C THR A 31 -3.01 -8.04 13.29
N THR A 32 -2.02 -8.61 12.61
CA THR A 32 -0.67 -8.05 12.54
C THR A 32 -0.48 -7.32 11.21
N VAL A 33 0.00 -6.09 11.25
CA VAL A 33 0.39 -5.30 10.07
C VAL A 33 1.85 -4.87 10.17
N GLN A 34 2.53 -4.84 9.03
CA GLN A 34 3.92 -4.42 8.95
C GLN A 34 4.02 -2.90 8.94
N THR A 35 4.89 -2.33 9.79
CA THR A 35 5.17 -0.88 9.76
C THR A 35 5.94 -0.48 8.50
N GLY A 36 6.00 0.81 8.21
CA GLY A 36 6.65 1.37 7.02
C GLY A 36 5.88 1.20 5.71
N THR A 37 4.75 0.49 5.69
CA THR A 37 3.92 0.27 4.48
C THR A 37 3.54 1.59 3.78
N VAL A 38 3.17 2.63 4.54
CA VAL A 38 2.87 3.95 3.97
C VAL A 38 4.12 4.60 3.36
N ALA A 39 5.26 4.55 4.07
CA ALA A 39 6.51 5.13 3.60
C ALA A 39 7.00 4.46 2.32
N THR A 40 6.95 3.12 2.26
CA THR A 40 7.31 2.36 1.07
C THR A 40 6.33 2.60 -0.08
N MET A 41 5.03 2.70 0.20
CA MET A 41 4.05 3.07 -0.83
C MET A 41 4.39 4.44 -1.42
N LEU A 42 4.71 5.46 -0.60
CA LEU A 42 5.10 6.79 -1.11
C LEU A 42 6.39 6.73 -1.95
N HIS A 43 7.37 5.92 -1.53
CA HIS A 43 8.57 5.66 -2.32
C HIS A 43 8.24 5.04 -3.68
N ASN A 44 7.36 4.03 -3.71
CA ASN A 44 6.93 3.38 -4.95
C ASN A 44 6.05 4.27 -5.83
N VAL A 45 5.26 5.18 -5.24
CA VAL A 45 4.55 6.23 -6.00
C VAL A 45 5.56 7.13 -6.71
N ALA A 46 6.65 7.51 -6.07
CA ALA A 46 7.70 8.31 -6.72
C ALA A 46 8.36 7.55 -7.88
N ARG A 47 8.71 6.27 -7.68
CA ARG A 47 9.25 5.39 -8.73
C ARG A 47 8.30 5.26 -9.92
N TYR A 48 7.01 5.02 -9.65
CA TYR A 48 5.97 4.96 -10.67
C TYR A 48 5.85 6.28 -11.46
N ASN A 49 5.85 7.41 -10.74
CA ASN A 49 5.78 8.74 -11.35
C ASN A 49 6.98 9.03 -12.26
N ASN A 50 8.15 8.44 -11.96
CA ASN A 50 9.35 8.53 -12.79
C ASN A 50 9.34 7.59 -14.01
N GLY A 51 8.27 6.83 -14.22
CA GLY A 51 8.09 5.99 -15.41
C GLY A 51 8.38 4.50 -15.21
N GLU A 52 8.78 4.05 -14.01
CA GLU A 52 8.93 2.62 -13.73
C GLU A 52 7.59 1.90 -13.83
N ARG A 53 7.57 0.67 -14.36
CA ARG A 53 6.36 -0.15 -14.57
C ARG A 53 6.62 -1.62 -14.23
N GLY A 54 5.57 -2.44 -14.18
CA GLY A 54 5.66 -3.87 -13.89
C GLY A 54 5.82 -4.14 -12.39
N GLU A 55 7.04 -4.16 -11.89
CA GLU A 55 7.28 -4.57 -10.50
C GLU A 55 6.78 -3.52 -9.49
N VAL A 56 6.99 -2.23 -9.78
CA VAL A 56 6.48 -1.15 -8.92
C VAL A 56 4.95 -1.15 -8.83
N GLU A 57 4.25 -1.54 -9.89
CA GLU A 57 2.79 -1.65 -9.92
C GLU A 57 2.31 -2.76 -8.99
N LYS A 58 2.93 -3.94 -9.08
CA LYS A 58 2.63 -5.06 -8.15
C LYS A 58 2.89 -4.67 -6.70
N GLU A 59 3.96 -3.94 -6.43
CA GLU A 59 4.30 -3.50 -5.07
C GLU A 59 3.30 -2.47 -4.53
N LEU A 60 2.83 -1.56 -5.39
CA LEU A 60 1.75 -0.64 -5.04
C LEU A 60 0.46 -1.41 -4.75
N GLU A 61 0.06 -2.34 -5.61
CA GLU A 61 -1.12 -3.20 -5.39
C GLU A 61 -1.03 -4.02 -4.11
N LEU A 62 0.13 -4.61 -3.81
CA LEU A 62 0.39 -5.38 -2.59
C LEU A 62 0.20 -4.54 -1.31
N SER A 63 0.43 -3.23 -1.38
CA SER A 63 0.25 -2.34 -0.23
C SER A 63 -1.22 -2.04 0.08
N VAL A 64 -2.09 -2.01 -0.95
CA VAL A 64 -3.49 -1.53 -0.86
C VAL A 64 -4.31 -2.23 0.23
N PRO A 65 -4.32 -3.57 0.37
CA PRO A 65 -5.10 -4.23 1.42
C PRO A 65 -4.74 -3.75 2.83
N THR A 66 -3.45 -3.47 3.07
CA THR A 66 -2.99 -2.95 4.37
C THR A 66 -3.40 -1.51 4.54
N LEU A 67 -3.33 -0.68 3.49
CA LEU A 67 -3.74 0.73 3.54
C LEU A 67 -5.23 0.89 3.86
N ILE A 68 -6.09 0.06 3.24
CA ILE A 68 -7.52 0.00 3.57
C ILE A 68 -7.70 -0.39 5.03
N LYS A 69 -7.03 -1.47 5.46
CA LYS A 69 -7.17 -2.01 6.81
C LYS A 69 -6.76 -1.05 7.92
N VAL A 70 -5.75 -0.23 7.70
CA VAL A 70 -5.30 0.78 8.68
C VAL A 70 -6.13 2.07 8.60
N GLY A 71 -7.18 2.12 7.78
CA GLY A 71 -8.11 3.23 7.66
C GLY A 71 -7.57 4.42 6.87
N LEU A 72 -6.57 4.22 6.00
CA LEU A 72 -6.04 5.33 5.20
C LEU A 72 -7.11 5.92 4.28
N PHE A 73 -7.93 5.06 3.66
CA PHE A 73 -8.98 5.47 2.74
C PHE A 73 -10.26 5.95 3.43
N ASP A 74 -10.42 5.69 4.74
CA ASP A 74 -11.48 6.31 5.54
C ASP A 74 -11.19 7.80 5.80
N LEU A 75 -9.90 8.15 5.86
CA LEU A 75 -9.44 9.53 6.06
C LEU A 75 -9.27 10.29 4.74
N PHE A 76 -8.87 9.58 3.68
CA PHE A 76 -8.59 10.14 2.36
C PHE A 76 -9.21 9.23 1.29
N PRO A 77 -10.48 9.46 0.91
CA PRO A 77 -11.24 8.59 0.01
C PRO A 77 -10.51 8.27 -1.29
N ALA A 78 -10.72 7.06 -1.82
CA ALA A 78 -10.07 6.63 -3.06
C ALA A 78 -10.39 7.56 -4.26
N GLU A 79 -11.59 8.12 -4.30
CA GLU A 79 -12.01 9.12 -5.30
C GLU A 79 -11.12 10.36 -5.32
N ASP A 80 -10.68 10.87 -4.17
CA ASP A 80 -9.77 12.02 -4.08
C ASP A 80 -8.38 11.68 -4.65
N TRP A 81 -7.93 10.45 -4.43
CA TRP A 81 -6.67 9.96 -4.99
C TRP A 81 -6.75 9.82 -6.51
N ILE A 82 -7.89 9.36 -7.01
CA ILE A 82 -8.15 9.18 -8.44
C ILE A 82 -8.30 10.54 -9.13
N ALA A 83 -9.00 11.50 -8.52
CA ALA A 83 -9.24 12.82 -9.10
C ALA A 83 -7.95 13.63 -9.28
N GLY A 84 -6.93 13.36 -8.47
CA GLY A 84 -5.64 14.06 -8.54
C GLY A 84 -4.85 13.89 -9.84
N ALA A 85 -3.85 14.76 -10.01
CA ALA A 85 -2.94 14.78 -11.16
C ALA A 85 -1.70 13.87 -10.98
N ASN A 86 -1.52 13.26 -9.81
CA ASN A 86 -0.38 12.38 -9.53
C ASN A 86 -0.68 10.95 -10.03
N PRO A 87 0.03 10.44 -11.05
CA PRO A 87 -0.36 9.19 -11.70
C PRO A 87 -0.17 7.96 -10.79
N GLY A 88 0.84 7.94 -9.92
CA GLY A 88 1.04 6.88 -8.94
C GLY A 88 -0.03 6.88 -7.84
N ARG A 89 -0.45 8.05 -7.35
CA ARG A 89 -1.60 8.12 -6.42
C ARG A 89 -2.89 7.66 -7.08
N ARG A 90 -3.13 8.07 -8.33
CA ARG A 90 -4.29 7.61 -9.11
C ARG A 90 -4.28 6.09 -9.25
N PHE A 91 -3.13 5.50 -9.56
CA PHE A 91 -2.98 4.04 -9.65
C PHE A 91 -3.36 3.34 -8.33
N VAL A 92 -2.84 3.83 -7.19
CA VAL A 92 -3.17 3.31 -5.86
C VAL A 92 -4.67 3.47 -5.55
N GLY A 93 -5.26 4.62 -5.88
CA GLY A 93 -6.69 4.89 -5.68
C GLY A 93 -7.58 3.94 -6.49
N LEU A 94 -7.26 3.69 -7.77
CA LEU A 94 -7.98 2.74 -8.61
C LEU A 94 -7.88 1.30 -8.07
N ALA A 95 -6.71 0.89 -7.60
CA ALA A 95 -6.52 -0.42 -7.00
C ALA A 95 -7.33 -0.57 -5.69
N ALA A 96 -7.42 0.50 -4.89
CA ALA A 96 -8.24 0.53 -3.67
C ALA A 96 -9.73 0.45 -3.98
N GLU A 97 -10.23 1.26 -4.90
CA GLU A 97 -11.63 1.24 -5.36
C GLU A 97 -12.04 -0.15 -5.85
N LYS A 98 -11.21 -0.78 -6.70
CA LYS A 98 -11.44 -2.15 -7.18
C LYS A 98 -11.53 -3.15 -6.03
N LEU A 99 -10.67 -3.04 -5.02
CA LEU A 99 -10.67 -3.96 -3.88
C LEU A 99 -11.86 -3.75 -2.95
N LEU A 100 -12.25 -2.50 -2.67
CA LEU A 100 -13.42 -2.15 -1.86
C LEU A 100 -14.72 -2.62 -2.54
N ALA A 101 -14.85 -2.41 -3.86
CA ALA A 101 -15.98 -2.89 -4.65
C ALA A 101 -16.10 -4.42 -4.60
N SER A 102 -14.98 -5.15 -4.65
CA SER A 102 -14.97 -6.61 -4.54
C SER A 102 -15.38 -7.14 -3.15
N ARG A 103 -15.33 -6.29 -2.12
CA ARG A 103 -15.71 -6.62 -0.74
C ARG A 103 -17.14 -6.21 -0.39
N GLY A 104 -17.82 -5.46 -1.26
CA GLY A 104 -19.12 -4.86 -0.97
C GLY A 104 -19.04 -3.67 0.00
N GLU A 105 -17.87 -3.02 0.09
CA GLU A 105 -17.56 -1.88 0.98
C GLU A 105 -17.44 -0.57 0.19
N ALA A 106 -18.07 -0.47 -0.98
CA ALA A 106 -18.05 0.69 -1.87
C ALA A 106 -19.28 1.60 -1.67
#